data_AF-A0A1F8MK56-F1
#
_entry.id   AF-A0A1F8MK56-F1
#
_cell.length_a   1.000
_cell.length_b   1.000
_cell.length_c   1.000
_cell.angle_alpha   90.00
_cell.angle_beta   90.00
_cell.angle_gamma   90.00
#
_symmetry.space_group_name_H-M   'P 1'
#
loop_
_entity.id
_entity.type
_entity.pdbx_description
1 polymer ?
#
loop_
_entity_poly.entity_id
_entity_poly.type
_entity_poly.pdbx_seq_one_letter_code
_entity_poly.pdbx_strand_id
1 'polypeptide(L)'
;MSKDSKTQTKPPKKKGFPFGKIILLILVLFVLAAVLQYFRIPQKIGLIKSPADNLFTMTPDSEKAAVIMDNLQAAGLNTSGVEVYVLPVAGTDHNLAMIVLDASKGFTFGSYSGGDPVKDFLAVISQAQGDGINRAAITYYDEEGRQLVAATVPMDAINAYSQGNLTDNQLMEQVDVGTDDLWAFIGMIKDQLK
;
A
#
# COMPACT_ATOMS: atom_id res chain seq x y z
N MET A 1 76.14 31.11 54.26
CA MET A 1 76.03 31.43 52.82
C MET A 1 75.50 30.20 52.09
N SER A 2 74.17 30.05 52.01
CA SER A 2 73.53 29.00 51.20
C SER A 2 73.13 29.59 49.86
N LYS A 3 73.55 28.94 48.77
CA LYS A 3 73.09 29.22 47.41
C LYS A 3 71.82 28.42 47.16
N ASP A 4 70.68 29.09 47.05
CA ASP A 4 69.44 28.46 46.62
C ASP A 4 69.38 28.39 45.08
N SER A 5 69.49 27.17 44.56
CA SER A 5 69.30 26.82 43.16
C SER A 5 67.80 26.82 42.83
N LYS A 6 67.33 27.81 42.07
CA LYS A 6 65.98 27.80 41.47
C LYS A 6 65.92 26.84 40.29
N THR A 7 65.34 25.66 40.52
CA THR A 7 65.00 24.69 39.48
C THR A 7 63.83 25.23 38.64
N GLN A 8 64.07 25.59 37.37
CA GLN A 8 63.03 25.92 36.41
C GLN A 8 62.24 24.65 36.02
N THR A 9 60.95 24.61 36.33
CA THR A 9 60.02 23.58 35.85
C THR A 9 59.40 24.01 34.53
N LYS A 10 59.62 23.20 33.47
CA LYS A 10 58.98 23.37 32.15
C LYS A 10 57.45 23.23 32.24
N PRO A 11 56.66 24.02 31.48
CA PRO A 11 55.21 23.88 31.48
C PRO A 11 54.76 22.58 30.78
N PRO A 12 53.68 21.94 31.25
CA PRO A 12 53.20 20.69 30.67
C PRO A 12 52.64 20.91 29.25
N LYS A 13 53.09 20.09 28.29
CA LYS A 13 52.52 20.01 26.93
C LYS A 13 51.04 19.61 27.03
N LYS A 14 50.13 20.56 26.75
CA LYS A 14 48.70 20.27 26.57
C LYS A 14 48.51 19.39 25.34
N LYS A 15 48.25 18.10 25.54
CA LYS A 15 47.76 17.20 24.48
C LYS A 15 46.35 17.66 24.10
N GLY A 16 46.22 18.29 22.92
CA GLY A 16 44.94 18.71 22.37
C GLY A 16 44.01 17.52 22.25
N PHE A 17 42.91 17.56 22.99
CA PHE A 17 41.86 16.56 22.94
C PHE A 17 41.23 16.61 21.53
N PRO A 18 41.05 15.48 20.82
CA PRO A 18 40.65 15.47 19.41
C PRO A 18 39.14 15.73 19.23
N PHE A 19 38.63 16.83 19.79
CA PHE A 19 37.22 17.24 19.67
C PHE A 19 36.75 17.28 18.22
N GLY A 20 37.63 17.68 17.28
CA GLY A 20 37.31 17.67 15.85
C GLY A 20 37.02 16.28 15.27
N LYS A 21 37.69 15.21 15.77
CA LYS A 21 37.42 13.84 15.33
C LYS A 21 36.11 13.29 15.93
N ILE A 22 35.77 13.70 17.15
CA ILE A 22 34.51 13.33 17.81
C ILE A 22 33.33 13.99 17.10
N ILE A 23 33.44 15.28 16.76
CA ILE A 23 32.41 16.02 16.00
C ILE A 23 32.22 15.41 14.61
N LEU A 24 33.31 15.09 13.91
CA LEU A 24 33.24 14.42 12.60
C LEU A 24 32.54 13.05 12.69
N LEU A 25 32.82 12.27 13.74
CA LEU A 25 32.21 10.96 13.94
C LEU A 25 30.71 11.06 14.24
N ILE A 26 30.29 12.06 15.03
CA ILE A 26 28.87 12.34 15.29
C ILE A 26 28.17 12.76 14.00
N LEU A 27 28.78 13.64 13.19
CA LEU A 27 28.22 14.07 11.91
C LEU A 27 28.03 12.89 10.95
N VAL A 28 29.04 12.01 10.86
CA VAL A 28 28.97 10.80 10.01
C VAL A 28 27.85 9.87 10.49
N LEU A 29 27.72 9.63 11.81
CA LEU A 29 26.62 8.84 12.37
C LEU A 29 25.25 9.45 12.06
N PHE A 30 25.14 10.78 12.11
CA PHE A 30 23.90 11.48 11.83
C PHE A 30 23.50 11.36 10.35
N VAL A 31 24.48 11.51 9.44
CA VAL A 31 24.26 11.29 8.00
C VAL A 31 23.90 9.83 7.74
N LEU A 32 24.57 8.88 8.39
CA LEU A 32 24.24 7.46 8.25
C LEU A 32 22.81 7.16 8.73
N ALA A 33 22.42 7.69 9.89
CA ALA A 33 21.07 7.54 10.43
C ALA A 33 20.01 8.17 9.51
N ALA A 34 20.28 9.36 8.97
CA ALA A 34 19.41 10.02 8.01
C ALA A 34 19.28 9.22 6.70
N VAL A 35 20.38 8.65 6.18
CA VAL A 35 20.35 7.77 5.00
C VAL A 35 19.57 6.49 5.29
N LEU A 36 19.78 5.84 6.44
CA LEU A 36 19.04 4.63 6.84
C LEU A 36 17.53 4.90 6.99
N GLN A 37 17.16 6.06 7.53
CA GLN A 37 15.77 6.48 7.69
C GLN A 37 15.15 6.88 6.34
N TYR A 38 15.89 7.60 5.50
CA TYR A 38 15.44 7.99 4.15
C TYR A 38 15.23 6.78 3.24
N PHE A 39 16.15 5.82 3.25
CA PHE A 39 16.04 4.58 2.47
C PHE A 39 15.08 3.54 3.06
N ARG A 40 14.42 3.82 4.19
CA ARG A 40 13.47 2.92 4.86
C ARG A 40 14.02 1.49 5.04
N ILE A 41 15.34 1.36 5.23
CA ILE A 41 15.99 0.05 5.31
C ILE A 41 15.44 -0.81 6.46
N PRO A 42 15.13 -0.27 7.67
CA PRO A 42 14.57 -1.07 8.77
C PRO A 42 13.27 -1.82 8.42
N GLN A 43 12.49 -1.30 7.48
CA GLN A 43 11.26 -1.94 7.00
C GLN A 43 11.55 -3.10 6.05
N LYS A 44 12.60 -3.00 5.22
CA LYS A 44 13.02 -4.08 4.30
C LYS A 44 13.68 -5.27 4.99
N ILE A 45 14.18 -5.08 6.22
CA ILE A 45 14.79 -6.15 7.06
C ILE A 45 13.81 -6.77 8.07
N GLY A 46 12.53 -6.40 8.05
CA GLY A 46 11.49 -7.02 8.90
C GLY A 46 11.63 -6.76 10.42
N LEU A 47 12.49 -5.83 10.83
CA LEU A 47 12.71 -5.48 12.25
C LEU A 47 11.60 -4.60 12.83
N ILE A 48 10.84 -3.92 11.97
CA ILE A 48 9.66 -3.14 12.34
C ILE A 48 8.52 -3.69 11.48
N LYS A 49 7.62 -4.45 12.11
CA LYS A 49 6.38 -4.92 11.49
C LYS A 49 5.63 -3.71 10.94
N SER A 50 5.23 -3.80 9.68
CA SER A 50 4.40 -2.77 9.05
C SER A 50 3.09 -2.65 9.85
N PRO A 51 2.48 -1.46 10.00
CA PRO A 51 1.13 -1.33 10.51
C PRO A 51 0.13 -2.27 9.80
N ALA A 52 0.37 -2.59 8.52
CA ALA A 52 -0.42 -3.55 7.74
C ALA A 52 -0.34 -4.99 8.30
N ASP A 53 0.80 -5.41 8.88
CA ASP A 53 0.94 -6.75 9.48
C ASP A 53 0.09 -6.90 10.75
N ASN A 54 -0.27 -5.79 11.41
CA ASN A 54 -1.20 -5.80 12.54
C ASN A 54 -2.67 -5.73 12.09
N LEU A 55 -2.94 -5.24 10.87
CA LEU A 55 -4.29 -5.08 10.33
C LEU A 55 -4.87 -6.39 9.79
N PHE A 56 -4.03 -7.31 9.30
CA PHE A 56 -4.47 -8.57 8.65
C PHE A 56 -4.09 -9.84 9.43
N THR A 57 -3.99 -9.75 10.76
CA THR A 57 -3.61 -10.88 11.64
C THR A 57 -4.66 -11.98 11.77
N MET A 58 -5.85 -11.78 11.20
CA MET A 58 -6.95 -12.73 11.27
C MET A 58 -7.02 -13.56 9.99
N THR A 59 -7.31 -14.86 10.16
CA THR A 59 -7.53 -15.78 9.04
C THR A 59 -8.63 -15.23 8.11
N PRO A 60 -8.39 -15.15 6.79
CA PRO A 60 -9.43 -14.74 5.85
C PRO A 60 -10.70 -15.59 5.98
N ASP A 61 -11.86 -14.95 5.85
CA ASP A 61 -13.16 -15.62 5.83
C ASP A 61 -13.39 -16.27 4.46
N SER A 62 -13.11 -17.57 4.39
CA SER A 62 -13.24 -18.35 3.15
C SER A 62 -14.69 -18.56 2.72
N GLU A 63 -15.64 -18.54 3.67
CA GLU A 63 -17.06 -18.73 3.35
C GLU A 63 -17.61 -17.49 2.64
N LYS A 64 -17.34 -16.30 3.17
CA LYS A 64 -17.70 -15.04 2.49
C LYS A 64 -16.97 -14.85 1.17
N ALA A 65 -15.71 -15.25 1.09
CA ALA A 65 -14.95 -15.22 -0.16
C ALA A 65 -15.57 -16.12 -1.23
N ALA A 66 -16.05 -17.32 -0.86
CA ALA A 66 -16.74 -18.23 -1.77
C ALA A 66 -18.05 -17.61 -2.29
N VAL A 67 -18.85 -16.98 -1.41
CA VAL A 67 -20.08 -16.29 -1.83
C VAL A 67 -19.79 -15.18 -2.85
N ILE A 68 -18.75 -14.38 -2.62
CA ILE A 68 -18.35 -13.33 -3.59
C ILE A 68 -17.89 -13.96 -4.90
N MET A 69 -17.12 -15.06 -4.86
CA MET A 69 -16.70 -15.78 -6.06
C MET A 69 -17.90 -16.32 -6.85
N ASP A 70 -18.89 -16.90 -6.16
CA ASP A 70 -20.13 -17.39 -6.76
C ASP A 70 -20.93 -16.25 -7.39
N ASN A 71 -20.99 -15.07 -6.75
CA ASN A 71 -21.64 -13.88 -7.32
C ASN A 71 -20.92 -13.40 -8.58
N LEU A 72 -19.59 -13.38 -8.59
CA LEU A 72 -18.80 -13.03 -9.77
C LEU A 72 -19.05 -14.02 -10.92
N GLN A 73 -19.09 -15.32 -10.62
CA GLN A 73 -19.38 -16.35 -11.62
C GLN A 73 -20.84 -16.25 -12.13
N ALA A 74 -21.80 -16.00 -11.24
CA ALA A 74 -23.21 -15.82 -11.59
C ALA A 74 -23.44 -14.55 -12.43
N ALA A 75 -22.63 -13.52 -12.22
CA ALA A 75 -22.52 -12.36 -13.07
C ALA A 75 -21.77 -12.64 -14.38
N GLY A 76 -21.45 -13.89 -14.72
CA GLY A 76 -20.82 -14.25 -16.00
C GLY A 76 -19.35 -13.82 -16.12
N LEU A 77 -18.69 -13.46 -15.01
CA LEU A 77 -17.27 -13.14 -14.99
C LEU A 77 -16.44 -14.42 -15.18
N ASN A 78 -15.37 -14.33 -15.97
CA ASN A 78 -14.37 -15.40 -16.02
C ASN A 78 -13.61 -15.41 -14.69
N THR A 79 -13.79 -16.46 -13.89
CA THR A 79 -13.13 -16.62 -12.59
C THR A 79 -11.72 -17.22 -12.69
N SER A 80 -11.26 -17.58 -13.90
CA SER A 80 -9.87 -17.96 -14.12
C SER A 80 -8.96 -16.78 -13.77
N GLY A 81 -7.95 -17.01 -12.93
CA GLY A 81 -7.07 -15.94 -12.47
C GLY A 81 -7.71 -14.94 -11.51
N VAL A 82 -8.89 -15.25 -10.94
CA VAL A 82 -9.52 -14.45 -9.88
C VAL A 82 -9.24 -15.08 -8.52
N GLU A 83 -8.80 -14.27 -7.56
CA GLU A 83 -8.67 -14.67 -6.16
C GLU A 83 -9.47 -13.69 -5.30
N VAL A 84 -10.24 -14.20 -4.34
CA VAL A 84 -11.04 -13.39 -3.42
C VAL A 84 -10.65 -13.73 -2.00
N TYR A 85 -10.41 -12.69 -1.20
CA TYR A 85 -10.10 -12.78 0.22
C TYR A 85 -11.03 -11.85 0.97
N VAL A 86 -11.60 -12.31 2.08
CA VAL A 86 -12.38 -11.45 2.97
C VAL A 86 -11.62 -11.31 4.27
N LEU A 87 -11.17 -10.10 4.55
CA LEU A 87 -10.27 -9.79 5.65
C LEU A 87 -11.05 -8.99 6.70
N PRO A 88 -11.23 -9.51 7.92
CA PRO A 88 -11.81 -8.72 9.00
C PRO A 88 -10.82 -7.64 9.42
N VAL A 89 -11.33 -6.43 9.65
CA VAL A 89 -10.51 -5.28 10.06
C VAL A 89 -10.40 -5.27 11.57
N ALA A 90 -9.17 -5.47 12.07
CA ALA A 90 -8.89 -5.58 13.49
C ALA A 90 -9.48 -4.42 14.31
N GLY A 91 -10.19 -4.75 15.39
CA GLY A 91 -10.81 -3.76 16.28
C GLY A 91 -12.13 -3.17 15.77
N THR A 92 -12.68 -3.69 14.67
CA THR A 92 -13.98 -3.28 14.13
C THR A 92 -14.83 -4.52 13.79
N ASP A 93 -16.11 -4.33 13.55
CA ASP A 93 -17.01 -5.33 12.95
C ASP A 93 -16.94 -5.32 11.41
N HIS A 94 -16.02 -4.54 10.83
CA HIS A 94 -15.92 -4.34 9.40
C HIS A 94 -15.12 -5.44 8.70
N ASN A 95 -15.52 -5.76 7.47
CA ASN A 95 -14.75 -6.64 6.59
C ASN A 95 -14.35 -5.91 5.31
N LEU A 96 -13.15 -6.23 4.83
CA LEU A 96 -12.60 -5.81 3.55
C LEU A 96 -12.63 -7.00 2.58
N ALA A 97 -13.33 -6.88 1.47
CA ALA A 97 -13.20 -7.82 0.37
C ALA A 97 -12.00 -7.41 -0.50
N MET A 98 -10.97 -8.24 -0.58
CA MET A 98 -9.84 -8.06 -1.49
C MET A 98 -10.00 -9.01 -2.67
N ILE A 99 -10.11 -8.46 -3.87
CA ILE A 99 -10.26 -9.19 -5.13
C ILE A 99 -9.01 -8.97 -5.95
N VAL A 100 -8.37 -10.06 -6.36
CA VAL A 100 -7.21 -10.06 -7.24
C VAL A 100 -7.66 -10.56 -8.59
N LEU A 101 -7.38 -9.79 -9.62
CA LEU A 101 -7.68 -10.08 -11.02
C LEU A 101 -6.34 -10.24 -11.75
N ASP A 102 -5.97 -11.44 -12.16
CA ASP A 102 -4.63 -11.76 -12.66
C ASP A 102 -4.66 -12.27 -14.10
N ALA A 103 -4.38 -11.38 -15.06
CA ALA A 103 -4.40 -11.73 -16.48
C ALA A 103 -3.31 -12.73 -16.86
N SER A 104 -2.16 -12.72 -16.17
CA SER A 104 -1.11 -13.73 -16.36
C SER A 104 -1.58 -15.16 -16.01
N LYS A 105 -2.61 -15.28 -15.17
CA LYS A 105 -3.28 -16.54 -14.78
C LYS A 105 -4.55 -16.82 -15.57
N GLY A 106 -4.82 -16.08 -16.65
CA GLY A 106 -5.95 -16.29 -17.54
C GLY A 106 -7.21 -15.50 -17.19
N PHE A 107 -7.10 -14.50 -16.30
CA PHE A 107 -8.18 -13.54 -16.13
C PHE A 107 -8.33 -12.67 -17.38
N THR A 108 -9.58 -12.47 -17.78
CA THR A 108 -9.92 -11.55 -18.85
C THR A 108 -11.20 -10.85 -18.43
N PHE A 109 -11.24 -9.53 -18.54
CA PHE A 109 -12.52 -8.82 -18.62
C PHE A 109 -13.21 -9.35 -19.88
N GLY A 110 -14.23 -10.18 -19.69
CA GLY A 110 -15.01 -10.72 -20.81
C GLY A 110 -15.68 -9.57 -21.58
N SER A 111 -16.46 -9.89 -22.61
CA SER A 111 -17.28 -8.92 -23.36
C SER A 111 -18.45 -8.35 -22.53
N TYR A 112 -18.20 -8.00 -21.27
CA TYR A 112 -19.19 -7.56 -20.28
C TYR A 112 -19.63 -6.11 -20.52
N SER A 113 -18.77 -5.30 -21.13
CA SER A 113 -19.17 -4.02 -21.70
C SER A 113 -18.19 -3.63 -22.81
N GLY A 114 -18.65 -2.95 -23.85
CA GLY A 114 -17.82 -2.62 -25.02
C GLY A 114 -16.66 -1.65 -24.75
N GLY A 115 -15.60 -2.14 -24.11
CA GLY A 115 -14.27 -1.52 -24.05
C GLY A 115 -13.99 -0.56 -22.90
N ASP A 116 -14.78 -0.55 -21.81
CA ASP A 116 -14.57 0.36 -20.67
C ASP A 116 -14.12 -0.40 -19.41
N PRO A 117 -12.81 -0.48 -19.14
CA PRO A 117 -12.27 -1.15 -17.97
C PRO A 117 -12.84 -0.61 -16.65
N VAL A 118 -13.20 0.68 -16.57
CA VAL A 118 -13.71 1.27 -15.32
C VAL A 118 -15.05 0.64 -14.97
N LYS A 119 -15.93 0.46 -15.96
CA LYS A 119 -17.23 -0.19 -15.74
C LYS A 119 -17.09 -1.64 -15.34
N ASP A 120 -16.13 -2.35 -15.94
CA ASP A 120 -15.89 -3.74 -15.61
C ASP A 120 -15.34 -3.89 -14.18
N PHE A 121 -14.43 -2.98 -13.75
CA PHE A 121 -13.98 -2.91 -12.36
C PHE A 121 -15.13 -2.59 -11.40
N LEU A 122 -15.96 -1.59 -11.71
CA LEU A 122 -17.12 -1.23 -10.87
C LEU A 122 -18.13 -2.37 -10.79
N ALA A 123 -18.32 -3.13 -11.88
CA ALA A 123 -19.14 -4.33 -11.88
C ALA A 123 -18.59 -5.37 -10.90
N VAL A 124 -17.29 -5.67 -10.94
CA VAL A 124 -16.65 -6.58 -9.97
C VAL A 124 -16.83 -6.08 -8.54
N ILE A 125 -16.62 -4.78 -8.27
CA ILE A 125 -16.82 -4.19 -6.94
C ILE A 125 -18.27 -4.36 -6.48
N SER A 126 -19.24 -4.13 -7.37
CA SER A 126 -20.66 -4.26 -7.03
C SER A 126 -21.04 -5.71 -6.68
N GLN A 127 -20.40 -6.71 -7.30
CA GLN A 127 -20.64 -8.12 -6.96
C GLN A 127 -19.95 -8.55 -5.66
N ALA A 128 -18.94 -7.79 -5.23
CA ALA A 128 -18.29 -7.96 -3.92
C ALA A 128 -19.16 -7.48 -2.75
N GLN A 129 -20.33 -6.90 -3.03
CA GLN A 129 -21.31 -6.57 -2.01
C GLN A 129 -21.83 -7.85 -1.35
N GLY A 130 -21.80 -7.85 -0.02
CA GLY A 130 -22.26 -8.97 0.78
C GLY A 130 -22.37 -8.56 2.24
N ASP A 131 -23.04 -9.40 3.03
CA ASP A 131 -23.31 -9.10 4.44
C ASP A 131 -22.02 -8.85 5.23
N GLY A 132 -21.91 -7.61 5.72
CA GLY A 132 -20.78 -7.14 6.52
C GLY A 132 -19.53 -6.79 5.72
N ILE A 133 -19.58 -6.68 4.39
CA ILE A 133 -18.48 -6.11 3.59
C ILE A 133 -18.65 -4.59 3.53
N ASN A 134 -17.69 -3.85 4.08
CA ASN A 134 -17.76 -2.39 4.15
C ASN A 134 -16.90 -1.71 3.08
N ARG A 135 -15.87 -2.41 2.60
CA ARG A 135 -14.94 -1.91 1.59
C ARG A 135 -14.58 -3.05 0.65
N ALA A 136 -14.34 -2.75 -0.61
CA ALA A 136 -13.66 -3.66 -1.53
C ALA A 136 -12.37 -3.05 -2.04
N ALA A 137 -11.31 -3.83 -2.01
CA ALA A 137 -10.07 -3.57 -2.71
C ALA A 137 -10.00 -4.47 -3.94
N ILE A 138 -9.73 -3.91 -5.10
CA ILE A 138 -9.42 -4.65 -6.32
C ILE A 138 -7.98 -4.38 -6.71
N THR A 139 -7.25 -5.46 -6.99
CA THR A 139 -5.92 -5.40 -7.59
C THR A 139 -5.94 -6.09 -8.94
N TYR A 140 -5.39 -5.46 -9.97
CA TYR A 140 -5.28 -6.04 -11.31
C TYR A 140 -3.82 -6.19 -11.72
N TYR A 141 -3.48 -7.39 -12.20
CA TYR A 141 -2.19 -7.74 -12.79
C TYR A 141 -2.34 -7.97 -14.29
N ASP A 142 -1.39 -7.47 -15.08
CA ASP A 142 -1.35 -7.67 -16.54
C ASP A 142 -0.88 -9.09 -16.94
N GLU A 143 -0.83 -9.35 -18.25
CA GLU A 143 -0.37 -10.63 -18.81
C GLU A 143 1.08 -10.96 -18.45
N GLU A 144 1.89 -9.94 -18.12
CA GLU A 144 3.27 -10.10 -17.66
C GLU A 144 3.37 -10.29 -16.13
N GLY A 145 2.23 -10.28 -15.41
CA GLY A 145 2.17 -10.40 -13.96
C GLY A 145 2.57 -9.14 -13.21
N ARG A 146 2.56 -7.97 -13.87
CA ARG A 146 2.81 -6.67 -13.24
C ARG A 146 1.51 -6.09 -12.70
N GLN A 147 1.54 -5.61 -11.46
CA GLN A 147 0.42 -4.88 -10.89
C GLN A 147 0.22 -3.58 -11.67
N LEU A 148 -0.96 -3.38 -12.25
CA LEU A 148 -1.32 -2.15 -12.97
C LEU A 148 -2.19 -1.23 -12.14
N VAL A 149 -3.08 -1.80 -11.32
CA VAL A 149 -4.06 -1.02 -10.55
C VAL A 149 -4.28 -1.69 -9.20
N ALA A 150 -4.33 -0.88 -8.16
CA ALA A 150 -4.88 -1.27 -6.86
C ALA A 150 -5.80 -0.15 -6.37
N ALA A 151 -7.09 -0.42 -6.28
CA ALA A 151 -8.10 0.55 -5.89
C ALA A 151 -8.95 0.00 -4.76
N THR A 152 -9.18 0.79 -3.72
CA THR A 152 -10.05 0.46 -2.59
C THR A 152 -11.21 1.43 -2.56
N VAL A 153 -12.44 0.92 -2.52
CA VAL A 153 -13.65 1.73 -2.54
C VAL A 153 -14.56 1.38 -1.36
N PRO A 154 -15.09 2.38 -0.64
CA PRO A 154 -16.16 2.19 0.33
C PRO A 154 -17.46 1.70 -0.34
N MET A 155 -18.13 0.71 0.26
CA MET A 155 -19.36 0.13 -0.32
C MET A 155 -20.56 1.08 -0.29
N ASP A 156 -20.61 1.98 0.68
CA ASP A 156 -21.60 3.06 0.75
C ASP A 156 -21.47 4.02 -0.44
N ALA A 157 -20.25 4.34 -0.86
CA ALA A 157 -20.00 5.15 -2.06
C ALA A 157 -20.46 4.44 -3.34
N ILE A 158 -20.21 3.13 -3.47
CA ILE A 158 -20.70 2.33 -4.61
C ILE A 158 -22.23 2.30 -4.65
N ASN A 159 -22.88 2.14 -3.50
CA ASN A 159 -24.33 2.15 -3.39
C ASN A 159 -24.95 3.52 -3.72
N ALA A 160 -24.34 4.60 -3.24
CA ALA A 160 -24.81 5.94 -3.56
C ALA A 160 -24.57 6.27 -5.06
N TYR A 161 -23.50 5.76 -5.67
CA TYR A 161 -23.27 5.88 -7.10
C TYR A 161 -24.29 5.11 -7.94
N SER A 162 -24.58 3.85 -7.60
CA SER A 162 -25.56 3.02 -8.33
C SER A 162 -26.99 3.58 -8.26
N GLN A 163 -27.31 4.32 -7.20
CA GLN A 163 -28.57 5.03 -7.02
C GLN A 163 -28.63 6.39 -7.74
N GLY A 164 -27.53 6.82 -8.39
CA GLY A 164 -27.42 8.14 -9.03
C GLY A 164 -27.25 9.31 -8.05
N ASN A 165 -26.96 9.02 -6.78
CA ASN A 165 -26.76 10.04 -5.74
C ASN A 165 -25.30 10.56 -5.69
N LEU A 166 -24.37 9.88 -6.35
CA LEU A 166 -22.99 10.32 -6.55
C LEU A 166 -22.69 10.43 -8.04
N THR A 167 -21.95 11.48 -8.42
CA THR A 167 -21.35 11.61 -9.75
C THR A 167 -20.02 10.85 -9.84
N ASP A 168 -19.54 10.60 -11.06
CA ASP A 168 -18.25 9.94 -11.29
C ASP A 168 -17.10 10.61 -10.50
N ASN A 169 -17.02 11.94 -10.53
CA ASN A 169 -15.98 12.69 -9.81
C ASN A 169 -16.06 12.49 -8.29
N GLN A 170 -17.27 12.48 -7.73
CA GLN A 170 -17.47 12.30 -6.29
C GLN A 170 -17.21 10.85 -5.87
N LEU A 171 -17.51 9.88 -6.72
CA LEU A 171 -17.10 8.49 -6.48
C LEU A 171 -15.58 8.40 -6.44
N MET A 172 -14.89 8.99 -7.41
CA MET A 172 -13.42 8.96 -7.50
C MET A 172 -12.72 9.63 -6.31
N GLU A 173 -13.31 10.65 -5.70
CA GLU A 173 -12.81 11.24 -4.44
C GLU A 173 -12.86 10.27 -3.25
N GLN A 174 -13.72 9.24 -3.31
CA GLN A 174 -13.84 8.21 -2.28
C GLN A 174 -12.98 6.97 -2.58
N VAL A 175 -12.40 6.87 -3.78
CA VAL A 175 -11.52 5.76 -4.16
C VAL A 175 -10.12 6.03 -3.62
N ASP A 176 -9.61 5.11 -2.79
CA ASP A 176 -8.22 5.10 -2.36
C ASP A 176 -7.39 4.24 -3.33
N VAL A 177 -6.45 4.85 -4.05
CA VAL A 177 -5.61 4.16 -5.04
C VAL A 177 -4.20 4.04 -4.50
N GLY A 178 -3.67 2.80 -4.52
CA GLY A 178 -2.31 2.48 -4.09
C GLY A 178 -1.26 3.37 -4.76
N THR A 179 -0.37 3.92 -3.94
CA THR A 179 0.31 5.22 -4.10
C THR A 179 1.32 5.41 -5.23
N ASP A 180 1.52 4.49 -6.17
CA ASP A 180 2.52 4.67 -7.23
C ASP A 180 1.95 4.84 -8.65
N ASP A 181 0.66 4.55 -8.88
CA ASP A 181 0.10 4.47 -10.25
C ASP A 181 -1.24 5.21 -10.47
N LEU A 182 -1.71 6.07 -9.54
CA LEU A 182 -2.94 6.86 -9.76
C LEU A 182 -2.86 7.67 -11.08
N TRP A 183 -1.71 8.26 -11.39
CA TRP A 183 -1.51 9.01 -12.63
C TRP A 183 -1.38 8.13 -13.86
N ALA A 184 -0.90 6.88 -13.73
CA ALA A 184 -0.88 5.89 -14.80
C ALA A 184 -2.29 5.35 -15.08
N PHE A 185 -3.08 5.10 -14.03
CA PHE A 185 -4.50 4.74 -14.13
C PHE A 185 -5.33 5.87 -14.74
N ILE A 186 -5.20 7.11 -14.23
CA ILE A 186 -5.87 8.28 -14.81
C ILE A 186 -5.38 8.54 -16.26
N GLY A 187 -4.11 8.30 -16.56
CA GLY A 187 -3.55 8.39 -17.91
C GLY A 187 -4.15 7.35 -18.86
N MET A 188 -4.22 6.10 -18.44
CA MET A 188 -4.89 5.01 -19.16
C MET A 188 -6.38 5.32 -19.37
N ILE A 189 -7.09 5.82 -18.35
CA ILE A 189 -8.49 6.25 -18.45
C ILE A 189 -8.66 7.38 -19.47
N LYS A 190 -7.77 8.39 -19.45
CA LYS A 190 -7.87 9.55 -20.36
C LYS A 190 -7.54 9.21 -21.81
N ASP A 191 -6.64 8.27 -22.06
CA ASP A 191 -6.29 7.84 -23.41
C ASP A 191 -7.32 6.87 -24.02
N GLN A 192 -8.09 6.15 -23.18
CA GLN A 192 -9.21 5.31 -23.63
C GLN A 192 -10.53 6.08 -23.84
N LEU A 193 -10.61 7.33 -23.35
CA LEU A 193 -11.77 8.24 -23.49
C LEU A 193 -11.65 9.23 -24.68
N LYS A 194 -10.66 9.06 -25.57
CA LYS A 194 -10.53 9.78 -26.85
C LYS A 194 -10.80 8.85 -28.02
#